data_AF-A0A4R0MQY1-F1
#
_entry.id   AF-A0A4R0MQY1-F1
#
_cell.length_a   1.000
_cell.length_b   1.000
_cell.length_c   1.000
_cell.angle_alpha   90.00
_cell.angle_beta   90.00
_cell.angle_gamma   90.00
#
_symmetry.space_group_name_H-M   'P 1'
#
loop_
_entity.id
_entity.type
_entity.pdbx_description
1 polymer ?
#
loop_
_entity_poly.entity_id
_entity_poly.type
_entity_poly.pdbx_seq_one_letter_code
_entity_poly.pdbx_strand_id
1 'polypeptide(L)'
;MKSVKNIADILPKDLFWDVNPSNLDVQEDKDLIIPRALYATTEDTFSKDISRLEELYKRSEIVEELKITKERISNKVCKMVAQRYHVRHFSRY
;
A
#
# COMPACT_ATOMS: atom_id res chain seq x y z
N MET A 1 -21.97 4.56 -11.23
CA MET A 1 -21.03 3.42 -11.23
C MET A 1 -19.64 4.02 -11.25
N LYS A 2 -18.87 3.94 -10.16
CA LYS A 2 -17.47 4.41 -10.15
C LYS A 2 -16.69 3.44 -11.03
N SER A 3 -16.12 3.91 -12.14
CA SER A 3 -15.24 3.10 -12.98
C SER A 3 -14.20 2.43 -12.10
N VAL A 4 -14.11 1.11 -12.19
CA VAL A 4 -13.04 0.32 -11.56
C VAL A 4 -11.75 0.86 -12.15
N LYS A 5 -11.05 1.73 -11.41
CA LYS A 5 -9.75 2.24 -11.84
C LYS A 5 -8.81 1.04 -11.82
N ASN A 6 -8.19 0.75 -12.96
CA ASN A 6 -7.20 -0.31 -13.03
C ASN A 6 -6.02 0.10 -12.14
N ILE A 7 -5.55 -0.81 -11.30
CA ILE A 7 -4.42 -0.56 -10.39
C ILE A 7 -3.17 -0.13 -11.16
N ALA A 8 -3.01 -0.65 -12.37
CA ALA A 8 -1.91 -0.31 -13.26
C ALA A 8 -1.89 1.15 -13.74
N ASP A 9 -2.99 1.89 -13.60
CA ASP A 9 -3.07 3.32 -13.93
C ASP A 9 -2.64 4.22 -12.75
N ILE A 10 -2.60 3.66 -11.53
CA ILE A 10 -2.33 4.40 -10.28
C ILE A 10 -0.95 4.03 -9.73
N LEU A 11 -0.64 2.74 -9.72
CA LEU A 11 0.59 2.18 -9.18
C LEU A 11 1.51 1.69 -10.32
N PRO A 12 2.84 1.80 -10.16
CA PRO A 12 3.79 1.23 -11.12
C PRO A 12 3.57 -0.26 -11.33
N LYS A 13 3.51 -0.69 -12.59
CA LYS A 13 3.30 -2.11 -12.96
C LYS A 13 4.41 -3.03 -12.45
N ASP A 14 5.63 -2.50 -12.31
CA ASP A 14 6.80 -3.24 -11.85
C ASP A 14 6.65 -3.79 -10.41
N LEU A 15 5.73 -3.21 -9.63
CA LEU A 15 5.39 -3.71 -8.29
C LEU A 15 4.71 -5.08 -8.35
N PHE A 16 4.03 -5.39 -9.44
CA PHE A 16 3.24 -6.58 -9.66
C PHE A 16 3.94 -7.49 -10.69
N TRP A 17 5.24 -7.72 -10.54
CA TRP A 17 6.02 -8.51 -11.51
C TRP A 17 5.58 -9.98 -11.60
N ASP A 18 4.91 -10.49 -10.57
CA ASP A 18 4.44 -11.86 -10.43
C ASP A 18 2.93 -12.05 -10.70
N VAL A 19 2.16 -10.96 -10.86
CA VAL A 19 0.71 -11.00 -11.05
C VAL A 19 0.27 -10.01 -12.13
N ASN A 20 -0.82 -10.28 -12.85
CA ASN A 20 -1.32 -9.32 -13.83
C ASN A 20 -2.11 -8.20 -13.14
N PRO A 21 -1.63 -6.94 -13.12
CA PRO A 21 -2.28 -5.87 -12.37
C PRO A 21 -3.66 -5.48 -12.95
N SER A 22 -3.95 -5.84 -14.20
CA SER A 22 -5.29 -5.65 -14.79
C SER A 22 -6.35 -6.60 -14.25
N ASN A 23 -5.95 -7.69 -13.60
CA ASN A 23 -6.85 -8.68 -13.01
C ASN A 23 -7.03 -8.47 -11.50
N LEU A 24 -6.29 -7.52 -10.90
CA LEU A 24 -6.40 -7.22 -9.48
C LEU A 24 -7.64 -6.35 -9.25
N ASP A 25 -8.42 -6.72 -8.25
CA ASP A 25 -9.51 -5.91 -7.74
C ASP A 25 -9.01 -5.04 -6.58
N VAL A 26 -9.26 -3.74 -6.68
CA VAL A 26 -8.80 -2.76 -5.67
C VAL A 26 -9.35 -3.09 -4.29
N GLN A 27 -10.55 -3.64 -4.14
CA GLN A 27 -11.13 -3.91 -2.82
C GLN A 27 -10.78 -5.30 -2.31
N GLU A 28 -10.83 -6.32 -3.17
CA GLU A 28 -10.61 -7.71 -2.77
C GLU A 28 -9.11 -8.02 -2.56
N ASP A 29 -8.22 -7.46 -3.39
CA ASP A 29 -6.78 -7.77 -3.37
C ASP A 29 -5.94 -6.74 -2.57
N LYS A 30 -6.58 -6.02 -1.64
CA LYS A 30 -5.94 -4.96 -0.87
C LYS A 30 -4.78 -5.44 0.01
N ASP A 31 -4.85 -6.69 0.47
CA ASP A 31 -3.85 -7.40 1.26
C ASP A 31 -2.55 -7.65 0.48
N LEU A 32 -2.63 -7.67 -0.85
CA LEU A 32 -1.47 -7.70 -1.74
C LEU A 32 -1.06 -6.28 -2.14
N ILE A 33 -2.01 -5.46 -2.59
CA ILE A 33 -1.74 -4.15 -3.21
C ILE A 33 -1.08 -3.17 -2.23
N ILE A 34 -1.63 -3.02 -1.02
CA ILE A 34 -1.12 -2.06 -0.02
C ILE A 34 0.32 -2.41 0.39
N PRO A 35 0.61 -3.65 0.81
CA PRO A 35 1.98 -4.05 1.14
C PRO A 35 2.96 -3.88 0.00
N ARG A 36 2.56 -4.20 -1.24
CA ARG A 36 3.44 -4.13 -2.41
C ARG A 36 3.84 -2.71 -2.76
N ALA A 37 2.87 -1.79 -2.72
CA ALA A 37 3.13 -0.37 -2.90
C ALA A 37 4.14 0.14 -1.86
N LEU A 38 3.94 -0.22 -0.59
CA LEU A 38 4.78 0.25 0.52
C LEU A 38 6.13 -0.46 0.62
N TYR A 39 6.24 -1.68 0.09
CA TYR A 39 7.49 -2.42 0.03
C TYR A 39 8.53 -1.73 -0.86
N ALA A 40 8.11 -1.23 -2.02
CA ALA A 40 9.00 -0.52 -2.95
C ALA A 40 9.23 0.96 -2.58
N THR A 41 8.59 1.43 -1.52
CA THR A 41 8.61 2.84 -1.13
C THR A 41 9.89 3.19 -0.37
N THR A 42 10.50 4.34 -0.68
CA THR A 42 11.63 4.90 0.07
C THR A 42 11.21 6.17 0.82
N GLU A 43 12.08 6.76 1.64
CA GLU A 43 11.76 8.02 2.32
C GLU A 43 11.39 9.14 1.34
N ASP A 44 12.10 9.22 0.22
CA ASP A 44 11.90 10.25 -0.80
C ASP A 44 10.57 10.07 -1.56
N THR A 45 10.17 8.82 -1.81
CA THR A 45 8.94 8.53 -2.57
C THR A 45 7.72 8.34 -1.67
N PHE A 46 7.92 8.17 -0.36
CA PHE A 46 6.86 7.84 0.59
C PHE A 46 5.63 8.71 0.47
N SER A 47 5.81 10.04 0.46
CA SER A 47 4.68 10.96 0.41
C SER A 47 3.82 10.77 -0.84
N LYS A 48 4.44 10.45 -1.98
CA LYS A 48 3.74 10.22 -3.25
C LYS A 48 3.04 8.86 -3.25
N ASP A 49 3.74 7.81 -2.83
CA ASP A 49 3.22 6.44 -2.88
C ASP A 49 2.06 6.22 -1.90
N ILE A 50 2.17 6.75 -0.68
CA ILE A 50 1.08 6.68 0.29
C ILE A 50 -0.14 7.52 -0.13
N SER A 51 0.06 8.65 -0.83
CA SER A 51 -1.06 9.47 -1.32
C SER A 51 -1.85 8.74 -2.41
N ARG A 52 -1.19 7.94 -3.26
CA ARG A 52 -1.86 7.06 -4.22
C ARG A 52 -2.70 6.00 -3.53
N LEU A 53 -2.21 5.42 -2.43
CA LEU A 53 -2.98 4.47 -1.63
C LEU A 53 -4.18 5.14 -0.95
N GLU A 54 -4.04 6.38 -0.49
CA GLU A 54 -5.13 7.15 0.11
C GLU A 54 -6.26 7.50 -0.88
N GLU A 55 -6.00 7.53 -2.18
CA GLU A 55 -7.05 7.66 -3.21
C GLU A 55 -7.89 6.38 -3.34
N LEU A 56 -7.32 5.23 -2.99
CA LEU A 56 -7.93 3.91 -3.17
C LEU A 56 -8.55 3.36 -1.88
N TYR A 57 -7.90 3.63 -0.75
CA TYR A 57 -8.18 2.99 0.53
C TYR A 57 -8.32 4.01 1.65
N LYS A 58 -9.09 3.63 2.67
CA LYS A 58 -9.11 4.39 3.91
C LYS A 58 -7.79 4.18 4.67
N ARG A 59 -7.40 5.19 5.43
CA ARG A 59 -6.22 5.14 6.32
C ARG A 59 -6.27 3.95 7.28
N SER A 60 -7.46 3.59 7.77
CA SER A 60 -7.65 2.43 8.64
C SER A 60 -7.32 1.12 7.94
N GLU A 61 -7.76 0.96 6.69
CA GLU A 61 -7.50 -0.25 5.89
C GLU A 61 -6.01 -0.38 5.59
N ILE A 62 -5.34 0.71 5.22
CA ILE A 62 -3.89 0.71 5.00
C ILE A 62 -3.14 0.23 6.26
N VAL A 63 -3.52 0.75 7.42
CA VAL A 63 -2.88 0.38 8.70
C VAL A 63 -3.22 -1.06 9.11
N GLU A 64 -4.44 -1.52 8.90
CA GLU A 64 -4.86 -2.89 9.21
C GLU A 64 -4.11 -3.89 8.33
N GLU A 65 -4.09 -3.68 7.01
CA GLU A 65 -3.36 -4.54 6.07
C GLU A 65 -1.87 -4.57 6.38
N LEU A 66 -1.25 -3.42 6.68
CA LEU A 66 0.15 -3.34 7.10
C LEU A 66 0.46 -4.09 8.40
N LYS A 67 -0.52 -4.22 9.30
CA LYS A 67 -0.35 -4.95 10.57
C LYS A 67 -0.50 -6.45 10.40
N ILE A 68 -1.28 -6.92 9.43
CA ILE A 68 -1.53 -8.36 9.21
C ILE A 68 -0.67 -8.94 8.09
N THR A 69 -0.16 -8.11 7.19
CA THR A 69 0.60 -8.54 6.01
C THR A 69 1.80 -9.40 6.36
N LYS A 70 2.06 -10.39 5.51
CA LYS A 70 3.23 -11.27 5.58
C LYS A 70 4.43 -10.68 4.84
N GLU A 71 4.21 -9.65 4.01
CA GLU A 71 5.27 -8.96 3.26
C GLU A 71 6.29 -8.33 4.23
N ARG A 72 7.59 -8.45 3.90
CA ARG A 72 8.66 -7.90 4.72
C ARG A 72 8.86 -6.41 4.48
N ILE A 73 7.94 -5.63 5.02
CA ILE A 73 8.01 -4.18 4.96
C ILE A 73 8.97 -3.67 6.03
N SER A 74 9.85 -2.75 5.65
CA SER A 74 10.80 -2.13 6.58
C SER A 74 10.07 -1.44 7.74
N ASN A 75 10.53 -1.68 8.97
CA ASN A 75 10.05 -0.96 10.17
C ASN A 75 10.10 0.56 10.01
N LYS A 76 11.01 1.06 9.17
CA LYS A 76 11.11 2.48 8.82
C LYS A 76 9.85 2.96 8.12
N VAL A 77 9.37 2.23 7.12
CA VAL A 77 8.12 2.54 6.40
C VAL A 77 6.92 2.41 7.36
N CYS A 78 6.86 1.36 8.19
CA CYS A 78 5.79 1.22 9.20
C CYS A 78 5.74 2.43 10.15
N LYS A 79 6.92 2.93 10.58
CA LYS A 79 7.04 4.15 11.39
C LYS A 79 6.55 5.39 10.65
N MET A 80 6.91 5.57 9.38
CA MET A 80 6.45 6.70 8.55
C MET A 80 4.93 6.70 8.38
N VAL A 81 4.33 5.52 8.14
CA VAL A 81 2.86 5.38 8.09
C VAL A 81 2.22 5.70 9.43
N ALA A 82 2.79 5.19 10.53
CA ALA A 82 2.27 5.46 11.86
C ALA A 82 2.30 6.97 12.19
N GLN A 83 3.39 7.65 11.82
CA GLN A 83 3.53 9.10 11.96
C GLN A 83 2.53 9.86 11.09
N ARG A 84 2.37 9.50 9.81
CA ARG A 84 1.44 10.15 8.88
C ARG A 84 -0.02 10.07 9.36
N TYR A 85 -0.40 8.96 9.98
CA TYR A 85 -1.77 8.74 10.45
C TYR A 85 -1.98 9.03 11.93
N HIS A 86 -0.96 9.48 12.64
CA HIS A 86 -1.00 9.70 14.09
C HIS A 86 -1.51 8.46 14.85
N VAL A 87 -1.17 7.27 14.38
CA VAL A 87 -1.49 6.00 15.03
C VAL A 87 -0.31 5.49 15.85
N ARG A 88 -0.58 4.56 16.77
CA ARG A 88 0.49 3.93 17.56
C ARG A 88 1.49 3.25 16.63
N HIS A 89 2.78 3.54 16.86
CA HIS A 89 3.87 2.89 16.16
C HIS A 89 3.72 1.37 16.19
N PHE A 90 4.00 0.75 15.05
CA PHE A 90 4.01 -0.69 14.90
C PHE A 90 5.22 -1.09 14.05
N SER A 91 5.64 -2.33 14.24
CA SER A 91 6.81 -2.92 13.61
C SER A 91 6.46 -4.34 13.24
N ARG A 92 6.98 -4.81 12.11
CA ARG A 92 6.78 -6.21 11.66
C ARG A 92 8.09 -6.97 11.63
N TYR A 93 9.19 -6.32 11.22
CA TYR A 93 10.50 -6.95 11.03
C TYR A 93 11.62 -5.97 11.38
#